data_AF-A0A2I0BB96-F1
#
_entry.id   AF-A0A2I0BB96-F1
#
_cell.length_a   1.000
_cell.length_b   1.000
_cell.length_c   1.000
_cell.angle_alpha   90.00
_cell.angle_beta   90.00
_cell.angle_gamma   90.00
#
_symmetry.space_group_name_H-M   'P 1'
#
loop_
_entity.id
_entity.type
_entity.pdbx_description
1 polymer ?
#
loop_
_entity_poly.entity_id
_entity_poly.type
_entity_poly.pdbx_seq_one_letter_code
_entity_poly.pdbx_strand_id
1 'polypeptide(L)'
;MASSRSLLLLLLHLLVFAATAAAKISFPKKYVSLEHDYDEEFIEYIAKLGFRAYEYAQDPLARKPFLPQLINKRWIAVGVQLDLNTISLARRFCVIVEGDVFPEQLRLMAVARIRYSLEFFSSSAFGDINKRSIIVDRIEYHHV
;
A
#
# COMPACT_ATOMS: atom_id res chain seq x y z
N MET A 1 -43.29 -21.12 -11.16
CA MET A 1 -42.53 -20.15 -11.98
C MET A 1 -41.66 -19.32 -11.04
N ALA A 2 -40.38 -19.65 -10.91
CA ALA A 2 -39.45 -18.80 -10.16
C ALA A 2 -39.37 -17.45 -10.90
N SER A 3 -39.82 -16.40 -10.22
CA SER A 3 -39.97 -15.06 -10.79
C SER A 3 -38.62 -14.57 -11.32
N SER A 4 -38.56 -14.13 -12.58
CA SER A 4 -37.34 -13.57 -13.21
C SER A 4 -36.66 -12.50 -12.35
N ARG A 5 -37.42 -11.83 -11.48
CA ARG A 5 -36.93 -10.86 -10.49
C ARG A 5 -36.03 -11.47 -9.42
N SER A 6 -36.31 -12.68 -8.92
CA SER A 6 -35.47 -13.30 -7.89
C SER A 6 -34.11 -13.74 -8.45
N LEU A 7 -34.10 -14.21 -9.70
CA LEU A 7 -32.85 -14.56 -10.41
C LEU A 7 -31.99 -13.31 -10.68
N LEU A 8 -32.63 -12.19 -11.02
CA LEU A 8 -31.96 -10.92 -11.28
C LEU A 8 -31.36 -10.31 -10.00
N LEU A 9 -32.08 -10.39 -8.87
CA LEU A 9 -31.56 -9.98 -7.56
C LEU A 9 -30.36 -10.83 -7.11
N LEU A 10 -30.42 -12.15 -7.35
CA LEU A 10 -29.35 -13.07 -7.00
C LEU A 10 -28.08 -12.81 -7.84
N LEU A 11 -28.25 -12.55 -9.14
CA LEU A 11 -27.17 -12.08 -10.02
C LEU A 11 -26.58 -10.75 -9.57
N LEU A 12 -27.41 -9.82 -9.12
CA LEU A 12 -26.96 -8.51 -8.64
C LEU A 12 -26.13 -8.65 -7.35
N HIS A 13 -26.54 -9.52 -6.42
CA HIS A 13 -25.75 -9.81 -5.23
C HIS A 13 -24.45 -10.54 -5.55
N LEU A 14 -24.45 -11.48 -6.49
CA LEU A 14 -23.22 -12.14 -6.96
C LEU A 14 -22.26 -11.14 -7.63
N LEU A 15 -22.77 -10.22 -8.44
CA LEU A 15 -21.98 -9.18 -9.08
C LEU A 15 -21.40 -8.19 -8.07
N VAL A 16 -22.19 -7.77 -7.08
CA VAL A 16 -21.70 -6.90 -5.99
C VAL A 16 -20.63 -7.62 -5.19
N PHE A 17 -20.82 -8.90 -4.84
CA PHE A 17 -19.85 -9.69 -4.09
C PHE A 17 -18.55 -9.88 -4.87
N ALA A 18 -18.64 -10.19 -6.16
CA ALA A 18 -17.49 -10.30 -7.06
C ALA A 18 -16.75 -8.96 -7.21
N ALA A 19 -17.47 -7.84 -7.33
CA ALA A 19 -16.88 -6.51 -7.42
C ALA A 19 -16.20 -6.08 -6.10
N THR A 20 -16.77 -6.41 -4.95
CA THR A 20 -16.14 -6.14 -3.64
C THR A 20 -14.92 -7.02 -3.38
N ALA A 21 -14.90 -8.26 -3.88
CA ALA A 21 -13.73 -9.13 -3.80
C ALA A 21 -12.58 -8.70 -4.73
N ALA A 22 -12.89 -7.97 -5.81
CA ALA A 22 -11.93 -7.54 -6.82
C ALA A 22 -11.32 -6.15 -6.60
N ALA A 23 -11.80 -5.38 -5.61
CA ALA A 23 -11.30 -4.04 -5.32
C ALA A 23 -9.94 -4.09 -4.61
N LYS A 24 -8.91 -4.58 -5.29
CA LYS A 24 -7.53 -4.60 -4.79
C LYS A 24 -7.03 -3.17 -4.60
N ILE A 25 -6.38 -2.87 -3.48
CA ILE A 25 -5.73 -1.57 -3.26
C ILE A 25 -4.83 -1.24 -4.45
N SER A 26 -5.12 -0.13 -5.12
CA SER A 26 -4.34 0.37 -6.25
C SER A 26 -3.46 1.54 -5.85
N PHE A 27 -2.50 1.88 -6.72
CA PHE A 27 -1.73 3.11 -6.55
C PHE A 27 -2.62 4.36 -6.57
N PRO A 28 -2.20 5.45 -5.88
CA PRO A 28 -2.85 6.74 -6.00
C PRO A 28 -2.70 7.31 -7.41
N LYS A 29 -3.55 8.27 -7.79
CA LYS A 29 -3.38 9.02 -9.04
C LYS A 29 -1.97 9.62 -9.10
N LYS A 30 -1.34 9.57 -10.29
CA LYS A 30 0.03 10.04 -10.58
C LYS A 30 1.17 9.14 -10.09
N TYR A 31 0.89 7.95 -9.55
CA TYR A 31 1.93 6.96 -9.29
C TYR A 31 1.94 5.91 -10.40
N VAL A 32 3.13 5.50 -10.82
CA VAL A 32 3.34 4.40 -11.77
C VAL A 32 4.11 3.27 -11.12
N SER A 33 3.86 2.04 -11.57
CA SER A 33 4.59 0.86 -11.11
C SER A 33 6.07 0.95 -11.50
N LEU A 34 6.96 0.47 -10.64
CA LEU A 34 8.38 0.33 -10.96
C LEU A 34 8.71 -1.02 -11.64
N GLU A 35 7.80 -2.00 -11.60
CA GLU A 35 8.04 -3.40 -11.98
C GLU A 35 8.52 -3.62 -13.42
N HIS A 36 8.25 -2.69 -14.34
CA HIS A 36 8.64 -2.82 -15.75
C HIS A 36 9.88 -2.00 -16.13
N ASP A 37 10.18 -0.96 -15.35
CA ASP A 37 11.17 0.06 -15.74
C ASP A 37 12.47 -0.03 -14.91
N TYR A 38 12.49 -0.85 -13.86
CA TYR A 38 13.58 -0.95 -12.90
C TYR A 38 13.91 -2.41 -12.55
N ASP A 39 15.15 -2.65 -12.13
CA ASP A 39 15.58 -3.97 -11.66
C ASP A 39 14.93 -4.37 -10.32
N GLU A 40 14.89 -5.67 -10.07
CA GLU A 40 14.26 -6.25 -8.89
C GLU A 40 14.96 -5.83 -7.59
N GLU A 41 16.29 -5.66 -7.62
CA GLU A 41 17.08 -5.25 -6.44
C GLU A 41 16.66 -3.84 -5.97
N PHE A 42 16.50 -2.91 -6.91
CA PHE A 42 16.02 -1.57 -6.62
C PHE A 42 14.58 -1.58 -6.10
N ILE A 43 13.70 -2.36 -6.73
CA ILE A 43 12.30 -2.51 -6.29
C ILE A 43 12.25 -3.05 -4.86
N GLU A 44 13.02 -4.09 -4.57
CA GLU A 44 13.10 -4.70 -3.24
C GLU A 44 13.67 -3.71 -2.21
N TYR A 45 14.67 -2.91 -2.58
CA TYR A 45 15.19 -1.85 -1.73
C TYR A 45 14.12 -0.82 -1.35
N ILE A 46 13.35 -0.33 -2.32
CA ILE A 46 12.24 0.60 -2.08
C ILE A 46 11.12 -0.08 -1.26
N ALA A 47 10.83 -1.36 -1.49
CA ALA A 47 9.87 -2.12 -0.68
C ALA A 47 10.33 -2.22 0.79
N LYS A 48 11.62 -2.52 1.02
CA LYS A 48 12.24 -2.55 2.36
C LYS A 48 12.10 -1.22 3.10
N LEU A 49 12.30 -0.10 2.41
CA LEU A 49 12.06 1.22 2.97
C LEU A 49 10.56 1.44 3.27
N GLY A 50 9.66 0.91 2.44
CA GLY A 50 8.22 0.91 2.70
C GLY A 50 7.82 0.19 3.98
N PHE A 51 8.42 -0.98 4.26
CA PHE A 51 8.20 -1.70 5.52
C PHE A 51 8.65 -0.88 6.74
N ARG A 52 9.85 -0.28 6.68
CA ARG A 52 10.35 0.61 7.74
C ARG A 52 9.46 1.84 7.92
N ALA A 53 8.96 2.40 6.82
CA ALA A 53 8.04 3.54 6.88
C ALA A 53 6.72 3.16 7.57
N TYR A 54 6.20 1.95 7.33
CA TYR A 54 5.03 1.44 8.06
C TYR A 54 5.33 1.31 9.55
N GLU A 55 6.43 0.66 9.93
CA GLU A 55 6.85 0.50 11.33
C GLU A 55 7.00 1.85 12.05
N TYR A 56 7.62 2.84 11.41
CA TYR A 56 7.70 4.20 11.96
C TYR A 56 6.33 4.87 12.13
N ALA A 57 5.37 4.58 11.26
CA ALA A 57 4.02 5.12 11.39
C ALA A 57 3.23 4.48 12.54
N GLN A 58 3.65 3.32 13.03
CA GLN A 58 3.05 2.64 14.19
C GLN A 58 3.57 3.14 15.53
N ASP A 59 4.70 3.86 15.54
CA ASP A 59 5.27 4.43 16.75
C ASP A 59 4.21 5.31 17.46
N PRO A 60 3.86 5.06 18.74
CA PRO A 60 2.87 5.85 19.47
C PRO A 60 3.19 7.36 19.52
N LEU A 61 4.46 7.73 19.34
CA LEU A 61 4.89 9.13 19.26
C LEU A 61 4.55 9.78 17.90
N ALA A 62 4.32 8.98 16.86
CA ALA A 62 3.77 9.43 15.60
C ALA A 62 2.28 9.73 15.82
N ARG A 63 1.86 10.99 15.70
CA ARG A 63 0.48 11.49 15.91
C ARG A 63 -0.53 10.96 14.87
N LYS A 64 -0.66 9.65 14.72
CA LYS A 64 -1.42 8.97 13.66
C LYS A 64 -2.40 7.96 14.26
N PRO A 65 -3.44 7.55 13.49
CA PRO A 65 -4.35 6.48 13.91
C PRO A 65 -3.57 5.21 14.27
N PHE A 66 -4.10 4.45 15.23
CA PHE A 66 -3.55 3.15 15.60
C PHE A 66 -3.47 2.25 14.36
N LEU A 67 -2.27 1.74 14.07
CA LEU A 67 -1.99 0.87 12.93
C LEU A 67 -1.66 -0.55 13.42
N PRO A 68 -2.30 -1.60 12.87
CA PRO A 68 -2.09 -2.96 13.32
C PRO A 68 -0.66 -3.43 13.04
N GLN A 69 -0.11 -4.23 13.95
CA GLN A 69 1.16 -4.93 13.70
C GLN A 69 0.97 -5.99 12.64
N LEU A 70 1.78 -5.91 11.58
CA LEU A 70 1.76 -6.87 10.48
C LEU A 70 2.90 -7.88 10.65
N ILE A 71 2.58 -9.16 10.62
CA ILE A 71 3.53 -10.27 10.50
C ILE A 71 3.44 -10.89 9.12
N ASN A 72 4.42 -11.74 8.76
CA ASN A 72 4.49 -12.41 7.45
C ASN A 72 4.32 -11.42 6.27
N LYS A 73 4.93 -10.24 6.41
CA LYS A 73 4.78 -9.11 5.49
C LYS A 73 5.34 -9.47 4.10
N ARG A 74 4.60 -9.14 3.04
CA ARG A 74 5.11 -9.12 1.66
C ARG A 74 4.65 -7.84 0.94
N TRP A 75 5.44 -7.36 0.00
CA TRP A 75 5.02 -6.26 -0.86
C TRP A 75 4.21 -6.81 -2.03
N ILE A 76 3.17 -6.08 -2.42
CA ILE A 76 2.32 -6.39 -3.57
C ILE A 76 2.76 -5.60 -4.79
N ALA A 77 3.11 -4.34 -4.58
CA ALA A 77 3.48 -3.43 -5.66
C ALA A 77 4.30 -2.25 -5.11
N VAL A 78 5.24 -1.78 -5.92
CA VAL A 78 6.05 -0.59 -5.64
C VAL A 78 5.90 0.40 -6.77
N GLY A 79 5.65 1.67 -6.41
CA GLY A 79 5.45 2.73 -7.38
C GLY A 79 6.15 4.02 -7.01
N VAL A 80 6.36 4.87 -8.01
CA VAL A 80 6.94 6.20 -7.89
C VAL A 80 5.97 7.25 -8.41
N GLN A 81 5.96 8.42 -7.79
CA GLN A 81 5.18 9.54 -8.29
C GLN A 81 5.82 10.09 -9.56
N LEU A 82 5.01 10.22 -10.62
CA LEU A 82 5.34 11.03 -11.78
C LEU A 82 5.23 12.50 -11.40
N ASP A 83 6.39 13.16 -11.29
CA ASP A 83 6.45 14.62 -11.19
C ASP A 83 7.03 15.17 -12.49
N LEU A 84 6.16 15.65 -13.37
CA LEU A 84 6.53 16.20 -14.67
C LEU A 84 6.98 17.67 -14.59
N ASN A 85 6.79 18.33 -13.44
CA ASN A 85 6.89 19.79 -13.33
C ASN A 85 8.01 20.30 -12.43
N THR A 86 8.82 19.44 -11.82
CA THR A 86 9.86 19.90 -10.90
C THR A 86 11.09 19.00 -10.96
N ILE A 87 12.28 19.61 -11.05
CA ILE A 87 13.54 19.00 -10.60
C ILE A 87 13.41 18.88 -9.08
N SER A 88 12.60 17.92 -8.61
CA SER A 88 12.32 17.74 -7.21
C SER A 88 13.53 17.08 -6.55
N LEU A 89 14.10 17.75 -5.56
CA LEU A 89 15.15 17.22 -4.67
C LEU A 89 14.65 16.07 -3.77
N ALA A 90 13.40 15.65 -3.91
CA ALA A 90 12.83 14.51 -3.23
C ALA A 90 11.98 13.66 -4.18
N ARG A 91 12.20 12.34 -4.17
CA ARG A 91 11.38 11.40 -4.94
C ARG A 91 10.35 10.76 -4.00
N ARG A 92 9.09 10.74 -4.42
CA ARG A 92 7.99 10.14 -3.66
C ARG A 92 7.72 8.74 -4.13
N PHE A 93 7.64 7.81 -3.19
CA PHE A 93 7.36 6.41 -3.43
C PHE A 93 6.04 6.00 -2.76
N CYS A 94 5.46 4.94 -3.30
CA CYS A 94 4.28 4.27 -2.76
C CYS A 94 4.54 2.77 -2.74
N VAL A 95 4.35 2.14 -1.60
CA VAL A 95 4.46 0.68 -1.45
C VAL A 95 3.11 0.17 -0.95
N ILE A 96 2.61 -0.86 -1.62
CA ILE A 96 1.44 -1.61 -1.16
C ILE A 96 1.98 -2.87 -0.49
N VAL A 97 1.67 -3.02 0.79
CA VAL A 97 2.12 -4.12 1.64
C VAL A 97 0.92 -4.93 2.05
N GLU A 98 1.06 -6.24 2.09
CA GLU A 98 0.14 -7.11 2.82
C GLU A 98 0.87 -7.86 3.93
N GLY A 99 0.11 -8.25 4.95
CA GLY A 99 0.58 -9.12 6.01
C GLY A 99 -0.57 -9.56 6.92
N ASP A 100 -0.32 -10.57 7.72
CA ASP A 100 -1.27 -11.01 8.74
C ASP A 100 -1.26 -10.04 9.91
N VAL A 101 -2.41 -9.80 10.53
CA VAL A 101 -2.51 -8.96 11.73
C VAL A 101 -2.10 -9.80 12.96
N PHE A 102 -1.05 -9.37 13.66
CA PHE A 102 -0.52 -10.02 14.87
C PHE A 102 -1.57 -10.07 16.00
N PRO A 103 -1.62 -11.16 16.77
CA PRO A 103 -2.81 -11.97 16.95
C PRO A 103 -3.90 -11.21 17.70
N GLU A 104 -4.95 -10.85 16.96
CA GLU A 104 -6.27 -10.78 17.53
C GLU A 104 -6.97 -12.15 17.36
N GLN A 105 -8.10 -12.36 18.04
CA GLN A 105 -8.83 -13.64 18.06
C GLN A 105 -9.29 -14.12 16.68
N LEU A 106 -9.20 -13.27 15.66
CA LEU A 106 -9.59 -13.52 14.28
C LEU A 106 -8.36 -13.47 13.37
N ARG A 107 -8.21 -14.48 12.49
CA ARG A 107 -7.21 -14.45 11.43
C ARG A 107 -7.61 -13.41 10.40
N LEU A 108 -6.89 -12.29 10.38
CA LEU A 108 -7.12 -11.19 9.46
C LEU A 108 -5.83 -10.90 8.69
N MET A 109 -5.96 -10.71 7.39
CA MET A 109 -4.93 -10.16 6.52
C MET A 109 -5.24 -8.68 6.31
N ALA A 110 -4.23 -7.84 6.42
CA ALA A 110 -4.34 -6.42 6.11
C ALA A 110 -3.51 -6.08 4.87
N VAL A 111 -4.09 -5.27 3.99
CA VAL A 111 -3.38 -4.65 2.86
C VAL A 111 -3.28 -3.16 3.15
N ALA A 112 -2.07 -2.63 3.24
CA ALA A 112 -1.78 -1.25 3.58
C ALA A 112 -1.05 -0.53 2.44
N ARG A 113 -1.44 0.72 2.18
CA ARG A 113 -0.76 1.60 1.23
C ARG A 113 0.05 2.66 1.96
N ILE A 114 1.36 2.61 1.77
CA ILE A 114 2.31 3.51 2.42
C ILE A 114 2.94 4.43 1.39
N ARG A 115 2.82 5.74 1.62
CA ARG A 115 3.50 6.80 0.85
C ARG A 115 4.61 7.41 1.68
N TYR A 116 5.75 7.67 1.06
CA TYR A 116 6.87 8.36 1.70
C TYR A 116 7.75 9.04 0.66
N SER A 117 8.62 9.92 1.13
CA SER A 117 9.61 10.62 0.29
C SER A 117 11.02 10.25 0.75
N LEU A 118 11.92 10.07 -0.21
CA LEU A 118 13.36 10.01 0.04
C LEU A 118 13.96 11.37 -0.23
N GLU A 119 14.80 11.84 0.69
CA GLU A 119 15.62 13.03 0.48
C GLU A 119 16.88 12.63 -0.29
N PHE A 120 17.20 13.34 -1.36
CA PHE A 120 18.49 13.16 -2.03
C PHE A 120 19.54 14.02 -1.33
N PHE A 121 20.59 13.39 -0.81
CA PHE A 121 21.80 14.12 -0.44
C PHE A 121 22.59 14.43 -1.72
N SER A 122 23.34 15.54 -1.72
CA SER A 122 24.02 16.16 -2.88
C SER A 122 24.98 15.26 -3.67
N SER A 123 25.14 13.99 -3.29
CA SER A 123 26.01 13.00 -3.91
C SER A 123 25.25 11.73 -4.30
N SER A 124 24.27 11.80 -5.21
CA SER A 124 23.74 10.66 -6.01
C SER A 124 23.33 9.35 -5.30
N ALA A 125 23.33 9.32 -3.98
CA ALA A 125 22.97 8.20 -3.13
C ALA A 125 21.56 8.47 -2.60
N PHE A 126 20.70 7.45 -2.65
CA PHE A 126 19.40 7.50 -2.00
C PHE A 126 19.62 7.79 -0.50
N GLY A 127 19.07 8.90 -0.02
CA GLY A 127 19.08 9.24 1.40
C GLY A 127 18.08 8.42 2.20
N ASP A 128 17.99 8.71 3.50
CA ASP A 128 17.05 8.05 4.39
C ASP A 128 15.61 8.51 4.14
N ILE A 129 14.65 7.77 4.69
CA ILE A 129 13.23 8.10 4.65
C ILE A 129 13.01 9.41 5.40
N ASN A 130 12.40 10.40 4.74
CA ASN A 130 11.88 11.55 5.45
C ASN A 130 10.67 11.10 6.29
N LYS A 131 10.91 10.89 7.59
CA LYS A 131 9.90 10.39 8.55
C LYS A 131 8.65 11.26 8.63
N ARG A 132 8.78 12.58 8.38
CA ARG A 132 7.65 13.53 8.38
C ARG A 132 6.77 13.38 7.13
N SER A 133 7.30 12.80 6.05
CA SER A 133 6.58 12.57 4.80
C SER A 133 5.80 11.26 4.74
N ILE A 134 5.99 10.37 5.72
CA ILE A 134 5.34 9.06 5.77
C ILE A 134 3.83 9.27 5.91
N ILE A 135 3.03 8.58 5.12
CA ILE A 135 1.57 8.56 5.23
C ILE A 135 1.10 7.13 4.93
N VAL A 136 0.38 6.51 5.87
CA VAL A 136 -0.41 5.30 5.62
C VAL A 136 -1.82 5.78 5.34
N ASP A 137 -2.22 5.81 4.06
CA ASP A 137 -3.44 6.52 3.65
C ASP A 137 -4.65 5.62 3.41
N ARG A 138 -4.42 4.32 3.23
CA ARG A 138 -5.48 3.31 3.11
C ARG A 138 -5.01 1.99 3.71
N ILE A 139 -5.90 1.34 4.44
CA ILE A 139 -5.75 -0.03 4.93
C ILE A 139 -7.07 -0.78 4.69
N GLU A 140 -6.98 -1.99 4.19
CA GLU A 140 -8.11 -2.90 3.99
C GLU A 140 -7.87 -4.19 4.74
N TYR A 141 -8.93 -4.75 5.30
CA TYR A 141 -8.90 -5.98 6.08
C TYR A 141 -9.66 -7.06 5.33
N HIS A 142 -9.07 -8.24 5.26
CA HIS A 142 -9.62 -9.41 4.61
C HIS A 142 -9.60 -10.57 5.58
N HIS A 143 -10.68 -11.35 5.60
CA HIS A 143 -10.68 -12.63 6.31
C HIS A 143 -9.81 -13.64 5.56
N VAL A 144 -9.01 -14.39 6.31
CA VAL A 144 -8.16 -15.48 5.80
C VAL A 144 -8.89 -16.81 5.91
#